data_AF-A0A5C4SAH7-F1
#
_entry.id   AF-A0A5C4SAH7-F1
#
_cell.length_a   1.000
_cell.length_b   1.000
_cell.length_c   1.000
_cell.angle_alpha   90.00
_cell.angle_beta   90.00
_cell.angle_gamma   90.00
#
_symmetry.space_group_name_H-M   'P 1'
#
loop_
_entity.id
_entity.type
_entity.pdbx_description
1 polymer ?
#
loop_
_entity_poly.entity_id
_entity_poly.type
_entity_poly.pdbx_seq_one_letter_code
_entity_poly.pdbx_strand_id
1 'polypeptide(L)'
;MTIRATGLSGIRAGRIILHPTDLEIRASERVGLVGPSGSGKSTLGHALVDRLRQQGRGVSHVPQSPDEGLDPLRSMAFHWREAARAIGVLPDPAQQQALFSALGISGGNMRDRPWGWSRGMQQRFVIAMALIGRPELLVMDEPTSALDPVVAADTMDLLEGYLATRSTALLLITHDLGLAARRVARLMVMDQGRIIEDAATAHFLTAPETHVGKMLCGHRNWRAFPC
;
A
#
# COMPACT_ATOMS: atom_id res chain seq x y z
N MET A 1 -15.20 13.05 -2.45
CA MET A 1 -14.19 13.61 -1.51
C MET A 1 -12.82 13.44 -2.14
N THR A 2 -11.92 14.42 -1.97
CA THR A 2 -10.59 14.39 -2.58
C THR A 2 -9.52 14.63 -1.52
N ILE A 3 -8.50 13.79 -1.55
CA ILE A 3 -7.31 13.84 -0.71
C ILE A 3 -6.25 14.71 -1.39
N ARG A 4 -5.86 15.83 -0.77
CA ARG A 4 -4.82 16.72 -1.30
C ARG A 4 -3.67 16.88 -0.32
N ALA A 5 -2.46 16.71 -0.80
CA ALA A 5 -1.24 16.97 -0.05
C ALA A 5 -0.30 17.80 -0.92
N THR A 6 0.12 18.96 -0.41
CA THR A 6 0.99 19.88 -1.13
C THR A 6 2.34 20.04 -0.43
N GLY A 7 3.37 20.36 -1.20
CA GLY A 7 4.72 20.61 -0.71
C GLY A 7 5.44 19.36 -0.20
N LEU A 8 5.09 18.17 -0.71
CA LEU A 8 5.78 16.93 -0.36
C LEU A 8 7.22 17.03 -0.84
N SER A 9 8.18 16.89 0.06
CA SER A 9 9.60 16.98 -0.23
C SER A 9 10.40 16.13 0.75
N GLY A 10 11.62 15.76 0.36
CA GLY A 10 12.47 14.92 1.18
C GLY A 10 13.94 15.19 0.93
N ILE A 11 14.70 15.36 2.01
CA ILE A 11 16.15 15.52 2.00
C ILE A 11 16.75 14.44 2.89
N ARG A 12 17.78 13.75 2.40
CA ARG A 12 18.53 12.76 3.18
C ARG A 12 20.02 12.95 2.93
N ALA A 13 20.79 13.05 4.02
CA ALA A 13 22.24 13.31 3.97
C ALA A 13 22.61 14.51 3.07
N GLY A 14 21.84 15.60 3.16
CA GLY A 14 22.07 16.82 2.38
C GLY A 14 21.69 16.74 0.90
N ARG A 15 21.15 15.61 0.42
CA ARG A 15 20.70 15.44 -0.97
C ARG A 15 19.18 15.41 -1.04
N ILE A 16 18.62 16.07 -2.06
CA ILE A 16 17.18 15.97 -2.35
C ILE A 16 16.90 14.56 -2.87
N ILE A 17 16.03 13.84 -2.18
CA ILE A 17 15.55 12.50 -2.53
C ILE A 17 14.09 12.51 -3.03
N LEU A 18 13.36 13.58 -2.72
CA LEU A 18 12.03 13.86 -3.24
C LEU A 18 11.96 15.36 -3.51
N HIS A 19 11.79 15.72 -4.78
CA HIS A 19 11.55 17.09 -5.19
C HIS A 19 10.15 17.54 -4.76
N PRO A 20 9.93 18.86 -4.54
CA PRO A 20 8.62 19.40 -4.22
C PRO A 20 7.55 18.87 -5.17
N THR A 21 6.58 18.15 -4.60
CA THR A 21 5.54 17.46 -5.34
C THR A 21 4.20 17.67 -4.63
N ASP A 22 3.17 17.92 -5.41
CA ASP A 22 1.79 17.96 -4.93
C ASP A 22 1.07 16.70 -5.41
N LEU A 23 0.19 16.16 -4.57
CA LEU A 23 -0.59 14.96 -4.87
C LEU A 23 -2.07 15.17 -4.60
N GLU A 24 -2.87 14.65 -5.52
CA GLU A 24 -4.33 14.59 -5.43
C GLU A 24 -4.81 13.17 -5.70
N ILE A 25 -5.53 12.59 -4.74
CA ILE A 25 -6.12 11.25 -4.81
C ILE A 25 -7.59 11.35 -4.44
N ARG A 26 -8.51 10.87 -5.27
CA ARG A 26 -9.96 10.87 -4.99
C ARG A 26 -10.32 9.73 -4.04
N ALA A 27 -11.41 9.90 -3.28
CA ALA A 27 -11.99 8.81 -2.51
C ALA A 27 -12.29 7.60 -3.41
N SER A 28 -12.06 6.40 -2.88
CA SER A 28 -12.14 5.12 -3.61
C SER A 28 -11.17 4.96 -4.79
N GLU A 29 -10.33 5.94 -5.11
CA GLU A 29 -9.37 5.82 -6.22
C GLU A 29 -8.30 4.78 -5.88
N ARG A 30 -7.91 4.01 -6.89
CA ARG A 30 -6.77 3.07 -6.84
C ARG A 30 -5.67 3.66 -7.69
N VAL A 31 -4.61 4.10 -7.05
CA VAL A 31 -3.46 4.75 -7.70
C VAL A 31 -2.23 3.89 -7.48
N GLY A 32 -1.49 3.62 -8.54
CA GLY A 32 -0.19 2.96 -8.47
C GLY A 32 0.94 3.98 -8.57
N LEU A 33 1.99 3.82 -7.76
CA LEU A 33 3.24 4.54 -7.88
C LEU A 33 4.34 3.54 -8.25
N VAL A 34 4.83 3.63 -9.49
CA VAL A 34 5.82 2.72 -10.05
C VAL A 34 7.10 3.44 -10.40
N GLY A 35 8.20 2.69 -10.53
CA GLY A 35 9.50 3.26 -10.88
C GLY A 35 10.66 2.40 -10.42
N PRO A 36 11.89 2.64 -10.91
CA PRO A 36 13.08 1.88 -10.51
C PRO A 36 13.33 1.91 -9.00
N SER A 37 14.11 0.96 -8.50
CA SER A 37 14.61 1.01 -7.12
C SER A 37 15.40 2.29 -6.87
N GLY A 38 15.18 2.95 -5.74
CA GLY A 38 15.83 4.22 -5.41
C GLY A 38 15.25 5.47 -6.09
N SER A 39 14.20 5.34 -6.90
CA SER A 39 13.50 6.50 -7.51
C SER A 39 12.82 7.44 -6.52
N GLY A 40 12.64 7.04 -5.26
CA GLY A 40 12.04 7.84 -4.19
C GLY A 40 10.60 7.47 -3.82
N LYS A 41 10.06 6.34 -4.32
CA LYS A 41 8.66 5.93 -4.10
C LYS A 41 8.27 5.86 -2.62
N SER A 42 9.03 5.11 -1.82
CA SER A 42 8.82 4.99 -0.37
C SER A 42 8.96 6.34 0.34
N THR A 43 9.87 7.20 -0.12
CA THR A 43 10.00 8.57 0.42
C THR A 43 8.74 9.39 0.18
N LEU A 44 8.15 9.31 -1.02
CA LEU A 44 6.89 9.97 -1.34
C LEU A 44 5.74 9.41 -0.49
N GLY A 45 5.67 8.08 -0.35
CA GLY A 45 4.69 7.41 0.51
C GLY A 45 4.75 7.91 1.96
N HIS A 46 5.94 7.91 2.57
CA HIS A 46 6.15 8.41 3.92
C HIS A 46 5.81 9.90 4.07
N ALA A 47 6.31 10.74 3.15
CA ALA A 47 6.01 12.17 3.17
C ALA A 47 4.51 12.45 3.06
N LEU A 48 3.79 11.69 2.23
CA LEU A 48 2.35 11.78 2.09
C LEU A 48 1.62 11.38 3.38
N VAL A 49 1.98 10.24 3.98
CA VAL A 49 1.40 9.77 5.24
C VAL A 49 1.60 10.80 6.35
N ASP A 50 2.82 11.31 6.53
CA ASP A 50 3.13 12.30 7.56
C ASP A 50 2.36 13.60 7.34
N ARG A 51 2.31 14.09 6.08
CA ARG A 51 1.58 15.31 5.74
C ARG A 51 0.08 15.17 6.02
N LEU A 52 -0.53 14.05 5.66
CA LEU A 52 -1.95 13.80 5.88
C LEU A 52 -2.27 13.64 7.38
N ARG A 53 -1.40 12.99 8.16
CA ARG A 53 -1.53 12.92 9.63
C ARG A 53 -1.48 14.31 10.28
N GLN A 54 -0.56 15.16 9.85
CA GLN A 54 -0.48 16.56 10.32
C GLN A 54 -1.73 17.36 9.99
N GLN A 55 -2.43 17.03 8.90
CA GLN A 55 -3.72 17.61 8.54
C GLN A 55 -4.91 16.99 9.30
N GLY A 56 -4.66 16.05 10.22
CA GLY A 56 -5.71 15.37 10.99
C GLY A 56 -6.51 14.34 10.20
N ARG A 57 -5.98 13.86 9.06
CA ARG A 57 -6.71 12.96 8.15
C ARG A 57 -6.46 11.50 8.45
N GLY A 58 -7.46 10.67 8.18
CA GLY A 58 -7.34 9.22 8.36
C GLY A 58 -6.45 8.60 7.30
N VAL A 59 -5.19 8.33 7.62
CA VAL A 59 -4.25 7.63 6.73
C VAL A 59 -3.54 6.48 7.45
N SER A 60 -3.47 5.34 6.79
CA SER A 60 -2.74 4.17 7.27
C SER A 60 -1.65 3.77 6.28
N HIS A 61 -0.55 3.25 6.82
CA HIS A 61 0.59 2.76 6.05
C HIS A 61 0.77 1.26 6.30
N VAL A 62 0.93 0.49 5.23
CA VAL A 62 1.31 -0.93 5.29
C VAL A 62 2.75 -1.04 4.78
N PRO A 63 3.69 -1.50 5.61
CA PRO A 63 5.09 -1.64 5.23
C PRO A 63 5.31 -2.79 4.22
N GLN A 64 6.54 -2.83 3.70
CA GLN A 64 6.98 -3.80 2.68
C GLN A 64 6.96 -5.24 3.16
N SER A 65 7.31 -5.46 4.42
CA SER A 65 7.28 -6.79 5.02
C SER A 65 6.49 -6.79 6.33
N PRO A 66 5.87 -7.93 6.69
CA PRO A 66 5.22 -8.05 7.99
C PRO A 66 6.20 -7.84 9.15
N ASP A 67 7.47 -8.19 8.96
CA ASP A 67 8.53 -8.10 9.96
C ASP A 67 8.86 -6.64 10.36
N GLU A 68 8.53 -5.66 9.50
CA GLU A 68 8.62 -4.23 9.83
C GLU A 68 7.43 -3.75 10.68
N GLY A 69 6.29 -4.45 10.60
CA GLY A 69 5.05 -4.11 11.31
C GLY A 69 4.78 -4.96 12.56
N LEU A 70 5.51 -6.06 12.75
CA LEU A 70 5.31 -7.04 13.81
C LEU A 70 6.58 -7.24 14.62
N ASP A 71 6.50 -7.01 15.93
CA ASP A 71 7.52 -7.40 16.89
C ASP A 71 7.47 -8.93 17.09
N PRO A 72 8.53 -9.67 16.72
CA PRO A 72 8.55 -11.13 16.85
C PRO A 72 8.30 -11.57 18.28
N LEU A 73 8.72 -10.79 19.28
CA LEU A 73 8.59 -11.16 20.69
C LEU A 73 7.20 -10.86 21.27
N ARG A 74 6.24 -10.38 20.48
CA ARG A 74 4.88 -9.99 20.91
C ARG A 74 3.80 -10.79 20.22
N SER A 75 2.67 -11.00 20.89
CA SER A 75 1.58 -11.81 20.33
C SER A 75 0.81 -11.04 19.27
N MET A 76 0.12 -11.74 18.38
CA MET A 76 -0.79 -11.11 17.42
C MET A 76 -1.87 -10.26 18.15
N ALA A 77 -2.37 -10.72 19.31
CA ALA A 77 -3.27 -9.95 20.17
C ALA A 77 -2.66 -8.64 20.69
N PHE A 78 -1.35 -8.63 20.99
CA PHE A 78 -0.68 -7.41 21.41
C PHE A 78 -0.70 -6.38 20.27
N HIS A 79 -0.28 -6.78 19.07
CA HIS A 79 -0.26 -5.90 17.90
C HIS A 79 -1.65 -5.34 17.57
N TRP A 80 -2.69 -6.18 17.57
CA TRP A 80 -4.06 -5.74 17.29
C TRP A 80 -4.52 -4.65 18.27
N ARG A 81 -4.27 -4.85 19.57
CA ARG A 81 -4.65 -3.88 20.61
C ARG A 81 -3.85 -2.59 20.50
N GLU A 82 -2.55 -2.66 20.25
CA GLU A 82 -1.72 -1.47 20.11
C GLU A 82 -2.09 -0.67 18.85
N ALA A 83 -2.43 -1.35 17.75
CA ALA A 83 -2.94 -0.70 16.55
C ALA A 83 -4.26 0.05 16.81
N ALA A 84 -5.23 -0.58 17.51
CA ALA A 84 -6.46 0.07 17.91
C ALA A 84 -6.22 1.27 18.85
N ARG A 85 -5.33 1.10 19.83
CA ARG A 85 -4.95 2.16 20.78
C ARG A 85 -4.29 3.35 20.09
N ALA A 86 -3.41 3.10 19.12
CA ALA A 86 -2.68 4.15 18.40
C ALA A 86 -3.61 5.11 17.65
N ILE A 87 -4.79 4.65 17.25
CA ILE A 87 -5.82 5.46 16.58
C ILE A 87 -6.96 5.87 17.52
N GLY A 88 -6.82 5.63 18.83
CA GLY A 88 -7.78 6.05 19.85
C GLY A 88 -9.10 5.27 19.86
N VAL A 89 -9.14 4.05 19.31
CA VAL A 89 -10.34 3.19 19.33
C VAL A 89 -10.18 2.00 20.27
N LEU A 90 -11.30 1.52 20.79
CA LEU A 90 -11.32 0.29 21.57
C LEU A 90 -11.34 -0.93 20.62
N PRO A 91 -10.64 -2.02 20.95
CA PRO A 91 -10.75 -3.26 20.19
C PRO A 91 -12.20 -3.76 20.17
N ASP A 92 -12.76 -3.90 18.98
CA ASP A 92 -14.09 -4.46 18.75
C ASP A 92 -13.96 -5.89 18.18
N PRO A 93 -14.37 -6.94 18.94
CA PRO A 93 -14.32 -8.32 18.47
C PRO A 93 -15.13 -8.57 17.19
N ALA A 94 -16.27 -7.89 17.01
CA ALA A 94 -17.09 -8.04 15.82
C ALA A 94 -16.39 -7.46 14.59
N GLN A 95 -15.80 -6.26 14.74
CA GLN A 95 -14.97 -5.67 13.69
C GLN A 95 -13.75 -6.52 13.36
N GLN A 96 -13.06 -7.07 14.38
CA GLN A 96 -11.93 -7.97 14.17
C GLN A 96 -12.35 -9.19 13.36
N GLN A 97 -13.45 -9.85 13.74
CA GLN A 97 -13.94 -11.03 13.03
C GLN A 97 -14.34 -10.70 11.58
N ALA A 98 -14.97 -9.54 11.35
CA ALA A 98 -15.32 -9.09 10.01
C ALA A 98 -14.09 -8.82 9.13
N LEU A 99 -13.06 -8.17 9.67
CA LEU A 99 -11.80 -7.93 8.96
C LEU A 99 -11.05 -9.24 8.68
N PHE A 100 -10.99 -10.14 9.65
CA PHE A 100 -10.33 -11.43 9.48
C PHE A 100 -11.04 -12.29 8.43
N SER A 101 -12.37 -12.31 8.45
CA SER A 101 -13.15 -13.02 7.44
C SER A 101 -12.94 -12.41 6.05
N ALA A 102 -12.99 -11.08 5.93
CA ALA A 102 -12.84 -10.41 4.63
C ALA A 102 -11.43 -10.57 4.04
N LEU A 103 -10.41 -10.66 4.90
CA LEU A 103 -9.01 -10.80 4.48
C LEU A 103 -8.52 -12.25 4.52
N GLY A 104 -9.40 -13.24 4.70
CA GLY A 104 -9.03 -14.65 4.68
C GLY A 104 -7.99 -15.03 5.76
N ILE A 105 -8.10 -14.44 6.95
CA ILE A 105 -7.28 -14.76 8.11
C ILE A 105 -8.02 -15.83 8.93
N SER A 106 -7.73 -17.09 8.64
CA SER A 106 -8.33 -18.25 9.32
C SER A 106 -7.26 -19.14 9.96
N GLY A 107 -7.59 -19.79 11.08
CA GLY A 107 -6.76 -20.81 11.71
C GLY A 107 -5.57 -20.31 12.55
N GLY A 108 -5.35 -18.99 12.64
CA GLY A 108 -4.32 -18.41 13.51
C GLY A 108 -4.83 -18.15 14.93
N ASN A 109 -4.04 -18.51 15.95
CA ASN A 109 -4.37 -18.18 17.33
C ASN A 109 -3.77 -16.80 17.69
N MET A 110 -4.60 -15.90 18.20
CA MET A 110 -4.17 -14.54 18.55
C MET A 110 -3.13 -14.49 19.68
N ARG A 111 -2.97 -15.59 20.44
CA ARG A 111 -1.91 -15.72 21.46
C ARG A 111 -0.55 -16.04 20.85
N ASP A 112 -0.50 -16.50 19.61
CA ASP A 112 0.73 -16.83 18.91
C ASP A 112 1.59 -15.60 18.68
N ARG A 113 2.88 -15.85 18.50
CA ARG A 113 3.86 -14.90 17.97
C ARG A 113 3.86 -14.97 16.43
N PRO A 114 4.40 -13.95 15.72
CA PRO A 114 4.35 -13.90 14.27
C PRO A 114 4.82 -15.17 13.57
N TRP A 115 5.90 -15.80 14.05
CA TRP A 115 6.43 -17.05 13.48
C TRP A 115 5.48 -18.25 13.53
N GLY A 116 4.42 -18.20 14.35
CA GLY A 116 3.37 -19.22 14.35
C GLY A 116 2.37 -19.07 13.20
N TRP A 117 2.42 -17.97 12.45
CA TRP A 117 1.53 -17.68 11.33
C TRP A 117 2.32 -17.74 10.01
N SER A 118 1.65 -18.14 8.92
CA SER A 118 2.26 -18.07 7.59
C SER A 118 2.52 -16.61 7.19
N ARG A 119 3.50 -16.36 6.31
CA ARG A 119 3.80 -14.98 5.87
C ARG A 119 2.59 -14.29 5.22
N GLY A 120 1.78 -15.04 4.48
CA GLY A 120 0.52 -14.53 3.93
C GLY A 120 -0.47 -14.09 5.01
N MET A 121 -0.66 -14.90 6.07
CA MET A 121 -1.49 -14.53 7.22
C MET A 121 -0.94 -13.31 7.96
N GLN A 122 0.38 -13.23 8.15
CA GLN A 122 1.02 -12.08 8.77
C GLN A 122 0.79 -10.80 7.95
N GLN A 123 0.96 -10.85 6.62
CA GLN A 123 0.72 -9.70 5.75
C GLN A 123 -0.74 -9.26 5.78
N ARG A 124 -1.68 -10.20 5.64
CA ARG A 124 -3.13 -9.93 5.75
C ARG A 124 -3.49 -9.33 7.11
N PHE A 125 -2.83 -9.79 8.19
CA PHE A 125 -3.01 -9.22 9.52
C PHE A 125 -2.50 -7.78 9.64
N VAL A 126 -1.34 -7.46 9.07
CA VAL A 126 -0.83 -6.08 9.02
C VAL A 126 -1.78 -5.17 8.23
N ILE A 127 -2.31 -5.67 7.10
CA ILE A 127 -3.36 -4.97 6.34
C ILE A 127 -4.63 -4.78 7.19
N ALA A 128 -5.06 -5.81 7.92
CA ALA A 128 -6.22 -5.74 8.81
C ALA A 128 -6.05 -4.66 9.89
N MET A 129 -4.87 -4.57 10.51
CA MET A 129 -4.55 -3.54 11.50
C MET A 129 -4.63 -2.13 10.90
N ALA A 130 -4.11 -1.94 9.68
CA ALA A 130 -4.19 -0.67 8.95
C ALA A 130 -5.64 -0.25 8.63
N LEU A 131 -6.57 -1.21 8.56
CA LEU A 131 -7.98 -0.98 8.23
C LEU A 131 -8.89 -0.78 9.45
N ILE A 132 -8.40 -0.97 10.68
CA ILE A 132 -9.21 -0.81 11.91
C ILE A 132 -9.88 0.57 11.94
N GLY A 133 -9.12 1.63 11.64
CA GLY A 133 -9.61 3.01 11.67
C GLY A 133 -10.44 3.45 10.47
N ARG A 134 -10.72 2.55 9.51
CA ARG A 134 -11.40 2.88 8.24
C ARG A 134 -10.76 4.10 7.57
N PRO A 135 -9.46 4.04 7.23
CA PRO A 135 -8.73 5.20 6.75
C PRO A 135 -9.33 5.76 5.46
N GLU A 136 -9.18 7.07 5.25
CA GLU A 136 -9.48 7.73 3.98
C GLU A 136 -8.48 7.28 2.89
N LEU A 137 -7.22 7.06 3.27
CA LEU A 137 -6.15 6.56 2.40
C LEU A 137 -5.39 5.40 3.04
N LEU A 138 -5.30 4.30 2.30
CA LEU A 138 -4.36 3.22 2.58
C LEU A 138 -3.14 3.37 1.66
N VAL A 139 -1.95 3.53 2.23
CA VAL A 139 -0.68 3.52 1.49
C VAL A 139 -0.01 2.17 1.72
N MET A 140 0.31 1.45 0.65
CA MET A 140 0.96 0.14 0.74
C MET A 140 2.28 0.20 -0.02
N ASP A 141 3.39 0.04 0.70
CA ASP A 141 4.74 0.04 0.12
C ASP A 141 5.20 -1.38 -0.15
N GLU A 142 5.35 -1.79 -1.41
CA GLU A 142 5.80 -3.12 -1.84
C GLU A 142 5.14 -4.30 -1.08
N PRO A 143 3.81 -4.29 -0.88
CA PRO A 143 3.13 -5.11 0.14
C PRO A 143 3.15 -6.62 -0.14
N THR A 144 3.58 -7.03 -1.32
CA THR A 144 3.61 -8.42 -1.78
C THR A 144 5.02 -8.93 -2.05
N SER A 145 6.05 -8.10 -1.87
CA SER A 145 7.43 -8.44 -2.26
C SER A 145 8.03 -9.63 -1.49
N ALA A 146 7.54 -9.88 -0.28
CA ALA A 146 7.99 -10.98 0.59
C ALA A 146 7.12 -12.24 0.49
N LEU A 147 6.14 -12.27 -0.42
CA LEU A 147 5.17 -13.35 -0.57
C LEU A 147 5.38 -14.15 -1.87
N ASP A 148 4.95 -15.41 -1.86
CA ASP A 148 4.78 -16.19 -3.09
C ASP A 148 3.76 -15.49 -4.02
N PRO A 149 3.95 -15.51 -5.36
CA PRO A 149 3.07 -14.82 -6.30
C PRO A 149 1.57 -15.16 -6.18
N VAL A 150 1.23 -16.41 -5.85
CA VAL A 150 -0.17 -16.82 -5.67
C VAL A 150 -0.74 -16.19 -4.41
N VAL A 151 -0.01 -16.28 -3.29
CA VAL A 151 -0.43 -15.69 -2.00
C VAL A 151 -0.53 -14.16 -2.09
N ALA A 152 0.36 -13.54 -2.86
CA ALA A 152 0.34 -12.11 -3.16
C ALA A 152 -0.94 -11.73 -3.92
N ALA A 153 -1.27 -12.44 -5.00
CA ALA A 153 -2.47 -12.20 -5.78
C ALA A 153 -3.74 -12.35 -4.92
N ASP A 154 -3.87 -13.47 -4.20
CA ASP A 154 -5.00 -13.74 -3.31
C ASP A 154 -5.18 -12.63 -2.26
N THR A 155 -4.08 -12.15 -1.68
CA THR A 155 -4.12 -11.09 -0.66
C THR A 155 -4.64 -9.77 -1.23
N MET A 156 -4.25 -9.44 -2.46
CA MET A 156 -4.73 -8.24 -3.15
C MET A 156 -6.18 -8.38 -3.60
N ASP A 157 -6.62 -9.57 -4.05
CA ASP A 157 -8.03 -9.85 -4.40
C ASP A 157 -8.95 -9.67 -3.19
N LEU A 158 -8.56 -10.22 -2.04
CA LEU A 158 -9.30 -10.08 -0.79
C LEU A 158 -9.39 -8.61 -0.34
N LEU A 159 -8.28 -7.87 -0.46
CA LEU A 159 -8.26 -6.45 -0.15
C LEU A 159 -9.17 -5.65 -1.10
N GLU A 160 -9.13 -5.91 -2.40
CA GLU A 160 -9.98 -5.25 -3.39
C GLU A 160 -11.46 -5.52 -3.13
N GLY A 161 -11.81 -6.78 -2.86
CA GLY A 161 -13.17 -7.15 -2.46
C GLY A 161 -13.62 -6.40 -1.20
N TYR A 162 -12.73 -6.26 -0.20
CA TYR A 162 -13.02 -5.45 0.99
C TYR A 162 -13.20 -3.97 0.65
N LEU A 163 -12.36 -3.38 -0.19
CA LEU A 163 -12.41 -1.96 -0.48
C LEU A 163 -13.48 -1.55 -1.52
N ALA A 164 -14.05 -2.50 -2.28
CA ALA A 164 -14.98 -2.24 -3.39
C ALA A 164 -16.21 -1.40 -3.00
N THR A 165 -16.73 -1.58 -1.79
CA THR A 165 -17.92 -0.87 -1.28
C THR A 165 -17.57 0.27 -0.32
N ARG A 166 -16.30 0.68 -0.25
CA ARG A 166 -15.79 1.64 0.74
C ARG A 166 -15.16 2.87 0.07
N SER A 167 -15.17 3.98 0.80
CA SER A 167 -14.61 5.26 0.35
C SER A 167 -13.08 5.37 0.50
N THR A 168 -12.45 4.37 1.13
CA THR A 168 -10.99 4.31 1.31
C THR A 168 -10.30 4.28 -0.04
N ALA A 169 -9.42 5.24 -0.31
CA ALA A 169 -8.52 5.25 -1.45
C ALA A 169 -7.30 4.33 -1.20
N LEU A 170 -6.66 3.87 -2.26
CA LEU A 170 -5.44 3.05 -2.20
C LEU A 170 -4.33 3.72 -3.00
N LEU A 171 -3.17 3.91 -2.38
CA LEU A 171 -1.90 4.16 -3.05
C LEU A 171 -1.05 2.89 -2.95
N LEU A 172 -0.90 2.18 -4.06
CA LEU A 172 -0.05 1.01 -4.18
C LEU A 172 1.31 1.42 -4.73
N ILE A 173 2.33 1.38 -3.88
CA ILE A 173 3.71 1.64 -4.28
C ILE A 173 4.34 0.30 -4.62
N THR A 174 4.84 0.15 -5.84
CA THR A 174 5.52 -1.09 -6.25
C THR A 174 6.46 -0.90 -7.43
N HIS A 175 7.47 -1.75 -7.57
CA HIS A 175 8.26 -1.90 -8.79
C HIS A 175 7.65 -2.89 -9.79
N ASP A 176 6.65 -3.68 -9.40
CA ASP A 176 5.96 -4.62 -10.28
C ASP A 176 4.84 -3.91 -11.06
N LEU A 177 5.14 -3.54 -12.30
CA LEU A 177 4.15 -2.95 -13.20
C LEU A 177 2.97 -3.91 -13.47
N GLY A 178 3.20 -5.23 -13.52
CA GLY A 178 2.13 -6.19 -13.79
C GLY A 178 1.11 -6.25 -12.66
N LEU A 179 1.57 -6.22 -11.41
CA LEU A 179 0.70 -6.07 -10.25
C LEU A 179 -0.08 -4.75 -10.33
N ALA A 180 0.62 -3.63 -10.50
CA ALA A 180 -0.01 -2.31 -10.52
C ALA A 180 -1.05 -2.20 -11.65
N ALA A 181 -0.70 -2.64 -12.86
CA ALA A 181 -1.55 -2.59 -14.05
C ALA A 181 -2.90 -3.30 -13.89
N ARG A 182 -2.96 -4.36 -13.09
CA ARG A 182 -4.19 -5.11 -12.83
C ARG A 182 -5.03 -4.51 -11.70
N ARG A 183 -4.40 -3.81 -10.75
CA ARG A 183 -5.04 -3.37 -9.49
C ARG A 183 -5.43 -1.89 -9.46
N VAL A 184 -4.85 -1.06 -10.34
CA VAL A 184 -4.98 0.41 -10.26
C VAL A 184 -5.52 1.03 -11.54
N ALA A 185 -6.32 2.08 -11.40
CA ALA A 185 -6.92 2.80 -12.53
C ALA A 185 -6.03 3.95 -13.05
N ARG A 186 -5.15 4.47 -12.20
CA ARG A 186 -4.21 5.55 -12.48
C ARG A 186 -2.80 5.14 -12.05
N LEU A 187 -1.83 5.37 -12.91
CA LEU A 187 -0.42 5.08 -12.67
C LEU A 187 0.39 6.38 -12.67
N MET A 188 1.21 6.53 -11.63
CA MET A 188 2.24 7.55 -11.53
C MET A 188 3.60 6.87 -11.66
N VAL A 189 4.47 7.40 -12.53
CA VAL A 189 5.85 6.94 -12.68
C VAL A 189 6.77 7.89 -11.96
N MET A 190 7.60 7.34 -11.09
CA MET A 190 8.61 8.07 -10.35
C MET A 190 10.01 7.74 -10.85
N ASP A 191 10.81 8.79 -11.06
CA ASP A 191 12.24 8.67 -11.33
C ASP A 191 13.00 9.84 -10.70
N GLN A 192 14.17 9.55 -10.14
CA GLN A 192 15.06 10.55 -9.50
C GLN A 192 14.33 11.55 -8.59
N GLY A 193 13.43 11.09 -7.74
CA GLY A 193 12.71 11.95 -6.79
C GLY A 193 11.59 12.78 -7.41
N ARG A 194 11.15 12.50 -8.65
CA ARG A 194 10.10 13.24 -9.36
C ARG A 194 9.04 12.29 -9.90
N ILE A 195 7.78 12.73 -9.87
CA ILE A 195 6.76 12.12 -10.72
C ILE A 195 6.97 12.66 -12.12
N ILE A 196 7.34 11.78 -13.05
CA ILE A 196 7.65 12.14 -14.44
C ILE A 196 6.48 11.85 -15.38
N GLU A 197 5.52 11.03 -14.95
CA GLU A 197 4.35 10.64 -15.73
C GLU A 197 3.20 10.32 -14.78
N ASP A 198 1.99 10.73 -15.15
CA ASP A 198 0.77 10.52 -14.37
C ASP A 198 -0.41 10.37 -15.34
N ALA A 199 -0.89 9.14 -15.50
CA ALA A 199 -1.85 8.81 -16.54
C ALA A 199 -2.82 7.72 -16.08
N ALA A 200 -3.95 7.61 -16.79
CA ALA A 200 -4.80 6.43 -16.68
C ALA A 200 -4.00 5.17 -17.05
N THR A 201 -4.14 4.09 -16.29
CA THR A 201 -3.38 2.85 -16.47
C THR A 201 -3.49 2.32 -17.91
N ALA A 202 -4.69 2.32 -18.49
CA ALA A 202 -4.91 1.88 -19.87
C ALA A 202 -4.13 2.71 -20.90
N HIS A 203 -4.03 4.03 -20.68
CA HIS A 203 -3.25 4.91 -21.55
C HIS A 203 -1.74 4.67 -21.36
N PHE A 204 -1.27 4.64 -20.11
CA PHE A 204 0.14 4.38 -19.78
C PHE A 204 0.68 3.09 -20.40
N LEU A 205 -0.11 2.00 -20.36
CA LEU A 205 0.31 0.70 -20.88
C LEU A 205 0.38 0.64 -22.42
N THR A 206 -0.30 1.54 -23.11
CA THR A 206 -0.38 1.55 -24.58
C THR A 206 0.49 2.64 -25.21
N ALA A 207 0.61 3.79 -24.55
CA ALA A 207 1.34 4.95 -25.02
C ALA A 207 2.10 5.63 -23.87
N PRO A 208 3.11 4.98 -23.25
CA PRO A 208 3.92 5.63 -22.23
C PRO A 208 4.70 6.79 -22.85
N GLU A 209 4.68 7.95 -22.20
CA GLU A 209 5.27 9.18 -22.74
C GLU A 209 6.78 9.25 -22.45
N THR A 210 7.17 8.85 -21.24
CA THR A 210 8.53 9.01 -20.73
C THR A 210 9.44 7.85 -21.12
N HIS A 211 10.76 8.10 -21.09
CA HIS A 211 11.75 7.04 -21.33
C HIS A 211 11.63 5.90 -20.30
N VAL A 212 11.50 6.24 -19.01
CA VAL A 212 11.32 5.24 -17.95
C VAL A 212 9.98 4.51 -18.10
N GLY A 213 8.90 5.22 -18.44
CA GLY A 213 7.61 4.59 -18.74
C GLY A 213 7.71 3.55 -19.87
N LYS A 214 8.40 3.92 -20.97
CA LYS A 214 8.68 3.01 -22.09
C LYS A 214 9.51 1.80 -21.66
N MET A 215 10.52 1.98 -20.82
CA MET A 215 11.33 0.87 -20.29
C MET A 215 10.48 -0.08 -19.43
N LEU A 216 9.68 0.46 -18.51
CA LEU A 216 8.79 -0.34 -17.64
C LEU A 216 7.80 -1.16 -18.47
N CYS A 217 7.19 -0.56 -19.49
CA CYS A 217 6.26 -1.27 -20.40
C CYS A 217 6.98 -2.25 -21.35
N GLY A 218 8.25 -2.02 -21.67
CA GLY A 218 9.09 -2.86 -22.53
C GLY A 218 9.43 -4.21 -21.90
N HIS A 219 9.52 -4.27 -20.56
CA HIS A 219 9.58 -5.53 -19.80
C HIS A 219 8.19 -6.18 -19.76
N ARG A 220 7.77 -6.80 -20.87
CA ARG A 220 6.43 -7.40 -21.11
C ARG A 220 6.05 -8.60 -20.23
N ASN A 221 6.67 -8.78 -19.07
CA ASN A 221 6.35 -9.86 -18.13
C ASN A 221 4.92 -9.77 -17.58
N TRP A 222 4.25 -8.62 -17.70
CA TRP A 222 2.87 -8.42 -17.25
C TRP A 222 1.80 -9.06 -18.14
N ARG A 223 2.11 -9.38 -19.41
CA ARG A 223 1.15 -10.03 -20.34
C ARG A 223 1.04 -11.55 -20.18
N ALA A 224 1.92 -12.17 -19.40
CA ALA A 224 2.11 -13.62 -19.38
C ALA A 224 1.38 -14.36 -18.25
N PHE A 225 0.61 -13.67 -17.40
CA PHE A 225 -0.15 -14.31 -16.33
C PHE A 225 -1.63 -14.47 -16.73
N PRO A 226 -2.21 -15.68 -16.62
CA PRO A 226 -3.57 -15.95 -17.04
C PRO A 226 -4.59 -15.13 -16.25
N CYS A 227 -5.67 -14.76 -16.93
CA CYS A 227 -6.85 -14.09 -16.39
C CYS A 227 -7.52 -14.87 -15.26
#